data_AF-A0A0M2GZK7-F1
#
_entry.id   AF-A0A0M2GZK7-F1
#
_cell.length_a   1.000
_cell.length_b   1.000
_cell.length_c   1.000
_cell.angle_alpha   90.00
_cell.angle_beta   90.00
_cell.angle_gamma   90.00
#
_symmetry.space_group_name_H-M   'P 1'
#
loop_
_entity.id
_entity.type
_entity.pdbx_description
1 polymer ?
#
loop_
_entity_poly.entity_id
_entity_poly.type
_entity_poly.pdbx_seq_one_letter_code
_entity_poly.pdbx_strand_id
1 'polypeptide(L)'
;MMADHNEPQPTTKPIGVSAFDSLISAVPASTPATASASTAGASFTTAFRGYDKDEVDGAIAQLSARLQTAARKLEMLEERQRQRGDAASAEHQERVDRLEAQMAAVNARAAKAVQRLEADLAAANDRAAQAAGDVDVRIGEAAAESRGRIAQLEADLAATEARAAQAEASIQALSDELAGTAAAVESDGRRQFDEILRVAEDQASVLIRNATVQADRLLQASHEEILNRRRDAQAEVDAMLTRAQHDAQQVRLRIDTELTAHQAGLEREAAHAGEKVAQAEQEAAAIRSEAEKGAAALRSMVARETSRAREEADEAVREQRLRALEFEEALTRRQDDSQQEFLSLHNQAVAHAERITSDANEQVAASIEHAQRVAAKADDFDRLMRAQAMQVEAEAKLRANEHLDRARAKAERIIDTVTTHSQAVLRDAEDRTRQLRWQQHQLMSFMAEVKQLVRPEVPLDDTALTDADAGDEQSEPVGQTDDDAVLSALEESLAETDGDGAEAGEADGGDDADAHDADTAVDEAQTDGDAHDADGDAEADAGAHSDAEDATESEADADDSEDSDASEDATAEAEHESEGDSADREAPATA
;
A
#
# COMPACT_ATOMS: atom_id res chain seq x y z
N MET A 1 -70.28 7.09 -43.84
CA MET A 1 -68.95 6.59 -44.24
C MET A 1 -68.10 6.46 -43.00
N MET A 2 -67.19 5.49 -42.95
CA MET A 2 -66.18 5.38 -41.90
C MET A 2 -64.94 6.16 -42.34
N ALA A 3 -64.29 6.84 -41.40
CA ALA A 3 -62.95 7.37 -41.53
C ALA A 3 -62.30 7.31 -40.15
N ASP A 4 -61.40 6.34 -40.05
CA ASP A 4 -60.26 6.16 -39.18
C ASP A 4 -59.92 7.26 -38.15
N HIS A 5 -59.70 6.82 -36.90
CA HIS A 5 -58.77 7.47 -35.98
C HIS A 5 -57.47 6.67 -36.00
N ASN A 6 -56.38 7.31 -36.43
CA ASN A 6 -55.05 6.71 -36.43
C ASN A 6 -54.21 7.40 -35.32
N GLU A 7 -54.09 6.75 -34.17
CA GLU A 7 -53.27 7.25 -33.06
C GLU A 7 -51.77 7.01 -33.33
N PRO A 8 -50.90 8.02 -33.20
CA PRO A 8 -49.46 7.81 -33.28
C PRO A 8 -48.95 7.09 -32.03
N GLN A 9 -48.42 5.87 -32.20
CA GLN A 9 -47.76 5.11 -31.15
C GLN A 9 -46.50 5.85 -30.64
N PRO A 10 -46.22 5.88 -29.32
CA PRO A 10 -45.00 6.46 -28.79
C PRO A 10 -43.78 5.60 -29.15
N THR A 11 -42.82 6.17 -29.87
CA THR A 11 -41.58 5.48 -30.24
C THR A 11 -40.64 5.35 -29.05
N THR A 12 -40.61 4.15 -28.45
CA THR A 12 -39.64 3.80 -27.41
C THR A 12 -38.22 3.76 -27.97
N LYS A 13 -37.49 4.87 -27.82
CA LYS A 13 -36.03 4.88 -28.00
C LYS A 13 -35.40 3.80 -27.10
N PRO A 14 -34.42 3.03 -27.58
CA PRO A 14 -33.68 2.12 -26.72
C PRO A 14 -32.94 2.95 -25.65
N ILE A 15 -33.08 2.55 -24.39
CA ILE A 15 -32.31 3.14 -23.28
C ILE A 15 -30.85 2.76 -23.53
N GLY A 16 -29.97 3.77 -23.60
CA GLY A 16 -28.54 3.54 -23.76
C GLY A 16 -28.01 2.70 -22.60
N VAL A 17 -27.35 1.58 -22.92
CA VAL A 17 -26.77 0.68 -21.91
C VAL A 17 -25.72 1.47 -21.13
N SER A 18 -25.99 1.72 -19.84
CA SER A 18 -25.07 2.44 -18.97
C SER A 18 -23.75 1.70 -18.87
N ALA A 19 -22.63 2.42 -18.86
CA ALA A 19 -21.29 1.85 -18.65
C ALA A 19 -21.21 1.02 -17.35
N PHE A 20 -22.08 1.30 -16.38
CA PHE A 20 -22.22 0.55 -15.13
C PHE A 20 -22.73 -0.88 -15.34
N ASP A 21 -23.61 -1.12 -16.32
CA ASP A 21 -24.20 -2.44 -16.62
C ASP A 21 -23.18 -3.34 -17.34
N SER A 22 -22.37 -2.74 -18.24
CA SER A 22 -21.24 -3.42 -18.88
C SER A 22 -20.19 -3.89 -17.84
N LEU A 23 -19.93 -3.09 -16.79
CA LEU A 23 -19.05 -3.45 -15.68
C LEU A 23 -19.56 -4.62 -14.84
N ILE A 24 -20.88 -4.78 -14.69
CA ILE A 24 -21.50 -5.91 -13.97
C ILE A 24 -21.52 -7.16 -14.86
N SER A 25 -21.73 -7.00 -16.18
CA SER A 25 -21.68 -8.09 -17.16
C SER A 25 -20.27 -8.67 -17.34
N ALA A 26 -19.21 -7.88 -17.12
CA ALA A 26 -17.82 -8.26 -17.31
C ALA A 26 -17.21 -9.22 -16.25
N VAL A 27 -18.02 -9.91 -15.45
CA VAL A 27 -17.56 -10.95 -14.50
C VAL A 27 -17.61 -12.34 -15.16
N PRO A 28 -16.47 -12.92 -15.57
CA PRO A 28 -16.46 -14.21 -16.25
C PRO A 28 -16.79 -15.36 -15.28
N ALA A 29 -18.00 -15.90 -15.38
CA ALA A 29 -18.36 -17.15 -14.73
C ALA A 29 -17.53 -18.31 -15.33
N SER A 30 -16.50 -18.76 -14.62
CA SER A 30 -15.69 -19.91 -15.04
C SER A 30 -15.16 -20.74 -13.87
N THR A 31 -15.75 -21.91 -13.72
CA THR A 31 -15.23 -23.11 -13.06
C THR A 31 -15.62 -24.31 -13.95
N PRO A 32 -14.91 -25.46 -13.93
CA PRO A 32 -14.20 -25.99 -12.77
C PRO A 32 -12.77 -26.54 -12.99
N ALA A 33 -12.15 -26.90 -11.87
CA ALA A 33 -11.18 -27.98 -11.70
C ALA A 33 -9.87 -27.96 -12.50
N THR A 34 -8.81 -27.39 -11.89
CA THR A 34 -7.58 -28.16 -11.61
C THR A 34 -6.75 -27.51 -10.49
N ALA A 35 -5.81 -28.27 -9.91
CA ALA A 35 -4.75 -27.79 -9.02
C ALA A 35 -5.15 -27.09 -7.70
N SER A 36 -5.95 -27.75 -6.85
CA SER A 36 -5.92 -27.51 -5.40
C SER A 36 -4.61 -28.02 -4.79
N ALA A 37 -3.50 -27.34 -5.08
CA ALA A 37 -2.15 -27.71 -4.61
C ALA A 37 -1.94 -27.27 -3.15
N SER A 38 -2.19 -28.20 -2.23
CA SER A 38 -1.66 -28.22 -0.86
C SER A 38 -1.65 -26.87 -0.11
N THR A 39 -2.82 -26.49 0.41
CA THR A 39 -2.92 -25.72 1.68
C THR A 39 -3.77 -26.51 2.68
N ALA A 40 -3.51 -27.82 2.76
CA ALA A 40 -3.77 -28.55 3.99
C ALA A 40 -2.79 -28.02 5.06
N GLY A 41 -3.18 -28.03 6.34
CA GLY A 41 -2.34 -27.51 7.42
C GLY A 41 -0.97 -28.18 7.42
N ALA A 42 0.11 -27.39 7.38
CA ALA A 42 1.48 -27.86 7.31
C ALA A 42 1.94 -28.43 8.66
N SER A 43 1.44 -29.62 9.01
CA SER A 43 1.93 -30.43 10.12
C SER A 43 3.25 -31.08 9.73
N PHE A 44 4.35 -30.34 9.86
CA PHE A 44 5.71 -30.82 9.64
C PHE A 44 5.96 -32.14 10.38
N THR A 45 6.65 -33.06 9.72
CA THR A 45 6.94 -34.38 10.28
C THR A 45 7.92 -34.29 11.44
N THR A 46 7.49 -34.76 12.62
CA THR A 46 8.35 -34.84 13.82
C THR A 46 9.14 -36.14 13.81
N ALA A 47 10.40 -36.04 13.40
CA ALA A 47 11.41 -37.07 13.62
C ALA A 47 11.74 -37.20 15.13
N PHE A 48 12.44 -38.28 15.49
CA PHE A 48 12.72 -38.68 16.89
C PHE A 48 13.61 -37.69 17.69
N ARG A 49 13.98 -36.52 17.12
CA ARG A 49 14.72 -35.43 17.77
C ARG A 49 14.26 -34.00 17.37
N GLY A 50 13.19 -33.83 16.59
CA GLY A 50 12.73 -32.52 16.11
C GLY A 50 11.90 -32.60 14.83
N TYR A 51 11.51 -31.46 14.26
CA TYR A 51 10.94 -31.41 12.92
C TYR A 51 11.97 -31.79 11.85
N ASP A 52 11.53 -32.37 10.73
CA ASP A 52 12.38 -32.53 9.56
C ASP A 52 12.78 -31.14 9.02
N LYS A 53 14.09 -30.87 9.04
CA LYS A 53 14.65 -29.58 8.63
C LYS A 53 14.42 -29.33 7.13
N ASP A 54 14.54 -30.35 6.29
CA ASP A 54 14.46 -30.18 4.84
C ASP A 54 13.00 -29.91 4.40
N GLU A 55 12.02 -30.42 5.16
CA GLU A 55 10.60 -30.10 5.00
C GLU A 55 10.30 -28.64 5.41
N VAL A 56 10.87 -28.16 6.52
CA VAL A 56 10.71 -26.79 7.01
C VAL A 56 11.40 -25.78 6.08
N ASP A 57 12.66 -25.99 5.72
CA ASP A 57 13.41 -25.12 4.81
C ASP A 57 12.76 -25.10 3.41
N GLY A 58 12.24 -26.23 2.94
CA GLY A 58 11.46 -26.32 1.69
C GLY A 58 10.15 -25.52 1.74
N ALA A 59 9.42 -25.55 2.87
CA ALA A 59 8.20 -24.77 3.07
C ALA A 59 8.49 -23.26 3.18
N ILE A 60 9.58 -22.88 3.87
CA ILE A 60 10.05 -21.49 3.95
C ILE A 60 10.44 -20.99 2.55
N ALA A 61 11.22 -21.75 1.79
CA ALA A 61 11.59 -21.40 0.42
C ALA A 61 10.35 -21.24 -0.50
N GLN A 62 9.35 -22.12 -0.37
CA GLN A 62 8.10 -21.99 -1.11
C GLN A 62 7.30 -20.75 -0.69
N LEU A 63 7.23 -20.43 0.62
CA LEU A 63 6.55 -19.23 1.10
C LEU A 63 7.25 -17.95 0.64
N SER A 64 8.59 -17.90 0.71
CA SER A 64 9.38 -16.77 0.20
C SER A 64 9.23 -16.59 -1.31
N ALA A 65 9.19 -17.68 -2.10
CA ALA A 65 8.89 -17.61 -3.53
C ALA A 65 7.46 -17.10 -3.81
N ARG A 66 6.47 -17.50 -3.00
CA ARG A 66 5.09 -16.96 -3.07
C ARG A 66 5.05 -15.47 -2.71
N LEU A 67 5.77 -15.03 -1.68
CA LEU A 67 5.88 -13.62 -1.27
C LEU A 67 6.57 -12.76 -2.33
N GLN A 68 7.69 -13.20 -2.91
CA GLN A 68 8.35 -12.53 -4.04
C GLN A 68 7.43 -12.44 -5.27
N THR A 69 6.64 -13.49 -5.54
CA THR A 69 5.64 -13.48 -6.61
C THR A 69 4.46 -12.54 -6.32
N ALA A 70 4.07 -12.38 -5.06
CA ALA A 70 3.04 -11.41 -4.65
C ALA A 70 3.57 -9.97 -4.73
N ALA A 71 4.81 -9.71 -4.30
CA ALA A 71 5.46 -8.39 -4.39
C ALA A 71 5.54 -7.91 -5.85
N ARG A 72 6.06 -8.73 -6.78
CA ARG A 72 6.08 -8.40 -8.22
C ARG A 72 4.69 -8.16 -8.82
N LYS A 73 3.65 -8.81 -8.28
CA LYS A 73 2.26 -8.57 -8.71
C LYS A 73 1.70 -7.26 -8.17
N LEU A 74 2.06 -6.86 -6.95
CA LEU A 74 1.70 -5.55 -6.39
C LEU A 74 2.41 -4.44 -7.18
N GLU A 75 3.71 -4.56 -7.40
CA GLU A 75 4.52 -3.65 -8.22
C GLU A 75 3.94 -3.46 -9.63
N MET A 76 3.61 -4.55 -10.33
CA MET A 76 2.93 -4.52 -11.64
C MET A 76 1.52 -3.88 -11.60
N LEU A 77 0.80 -4.00 -10.47
CA LEU A 77 -0.53 -3.39 -10.30
C LEU A 77 -0.46 -1.91 -9.96
N GLU A 78 0.49 -1.50 -9.10
CA GLU A 78 0.79 -0.09 -8.82
C GLU A 78 1.25 0.61 -10.09
N GLU A 79 2.14 0.00 -10.86
CA GLU A 79 2.65 0.58 -12.10
C GLU A 79 1.54 0.73 -13.14
N ARG A 80 0.70 -0.29 -13.31
CA ARG A 80 -0.54 -0.17 -14.12
C ARG A 80 -1.51 0.89 -13.56
N GLN A 81 -1.50 1.18 -12.27
CA GLN A 81 -2.34 2.21 -11.66
C GLN A 81 -1.78 3.62 -11.89
N ARG A 82 -0.44 3.80 -11.83
CA ARG A 82 0.25 5.05 -12.23
C ARG A 82 -0.05 5.36 -13.68
N GLN A 83 0.28 4.44 -14.59
CA GLN A 83 0.04 4.58 -16.04
C GLN A 83 -1.43 4.91 -16.39
N ARG A 84 -2.41 4.40 -15.62
CA ARG A 84 -3.83 4.76 -15.78
C ARG A 84 -4.17 6.15 -15.24
N GLY A 85 -3.55 6.58 -14.15
CA GLY A 85 -3.68 7.95 -13.63
C GLY A 85 -3.05 8.97 -14.57
N ASP A 86 -1.87 8.66 -15.12
CA ASP A 86 -1.14 9.51 -16.06
C ASP A 86 -1.90 9.63 -17.38
N ALA A 87 -2.42 8.51 -17.93
CA ALA A 87 -3.26 8.51 -19.12
C ALA A 87 -4.56 9.31 -18.92
N ALA A 88 -5.27 9.12 -17.79
CA ALA A 88 -6.48 9.88 -17.50
C ALA A 88 -6.18 11.38 -17.29
N SER A 89 -5.02 11.72 -16.73
CA SER A 89 -4.57 13.11 -16.58
C SER A 89 -4.24 13.74 -17.95
N ALA A 90 -3.63 12.98 -18.87
CA ALA A 90 -3.39 13.41 -20.24
C ALA A 90 -4.70 13.62 -21.03
N GLU A 91 -5.66 12.68 -20.95
CA GLU A 91 -7.00 12.84 -21.52
C GLU A 91 -7.74 14.06 -20.95
N HIS A 92 -7.59 14.33 -19.66
CA HIS A 92 -8.16 15.52 -19.02
C HIS A 92 -7.49 16.82 -19.51
N GLN A 93 -6.16 16.86 -19.63
CA GLN A 93 -5.46 18.03 -20.14
C GLN A 93 -5.83 18.30 -21.61
N GLU A 94 -5.78 17.28 -22.47
CA GLU A 94 -6.11 17.42 -23.89
C GLU A 94 -7.58 17.84 -24.10
N ARG A 95 -8.47 17.47 -23.19
CA ARG A 95 -9.86 17.97 -23.15
C ARG A 95 -9.96 19.42 -22.67
N VAL A 96 -9.13 19.87 -21.73
CA VAL A 96 -9.03 21.29 -21.33
C VAL A 96 -8.52 22.11 -22.51
N ASP A 97 -7.41 21.70 -23.13
CA ASP A 97 -6.80 22.37 -24.29
C ASP A 97 -7.81 22.49 -25.45
N ARG A 98 -8.58 21.43 -25.73
CA ARG A 98 -9.69 21.46 -26.72
C ARG A 98 -10.80 22.45 -26.34
N LEU A 99 -11.16 22.56 -25.07
CA LEU A 99 -12.19 23.51 -24.61
C LEU A 99 -11.69 24.96 -24.64
N GLU A 100 -10.44 25.20 -24.26
CA GLU A 100 -9.81 26.53 -24.36
C GLU A 100 -9.69 26.98 -25.82
N ALA A 101 -9.29 26.09 -26.73
CA ALA A 101 -9.29 26.36 -28.17
C ALA A 101 -10.69 26.66 -28.72
N GLN A 102 -11.73 25.95 -28.26
CA GLN A 102 -13.12 26.24 -28.63
C GLN A 102 -13.59 27.61 -28.10
N MET A 103 -13.28 27.95 -26.84
CA MET A 103 -13.61 29.24 -26.26
C MET A 103 -12.88 30.39 -26.97
N ALA A 104 -11.60 30.23 -27.30
CA ALA A 104 -10.83 31.17 -28.09
C ALA A 104 -11.45 31.38 -29.49
N ALA A 105 -11.88 30.29 -30.16
CA ALA A 105 -12.53 30.37 -31.46
C ALA A 105 -13.92 31.06 -31.39
N VAL A 106 -14.69 30.84 -30.32
CA VAL A 106 -15.96 31.55 -30.09
C VAL A 106 -15.72 33.04 -29.83
N ASN A 107 -14.75 33.38 -28.98
CA ASN A 107 -14.38 34.77 -28.69
C ASN A 107 -13.89 35.51 -29.94
N ALA A 108 -13.08 34.85 -30.78
CA ALA A 108 -12.63 35.40 -32.07
C ALA A 108 -13.77 35.60 -33.08
N ARG A 109 -14.81 34.75 -33.06
CA ARG A 109 -16.04 34.95 -33.86
C ARG A 109 -16.87 36.11 -33.32
N ALA A 110 -17.00 36.25 -31.99
CA ALA A 110 -17.70 37.36 -31.36
C ALA A 110 -17.03 38.71 -31.65
N ALA A 111 -15.70 38.80 -31.53
CA ALA A 111 -14.93 40.00 -31.88
C ALA A 111 -15.13 40.41 -33.35
N LYS A 112 -15.10 39.45 -34.29
CA LYS A 112 -15.37 39.70 -35.72
C LYS A 112 -16.83 40.10 -35.98
N ALA A 113 -17.79 39.65 -35.17
CA ALA A 113 -19.18 40.10 -35.26
C ALA A 113 -19.35 41.54 -34.77
N VAL A 114 -18.70 41.92 -33.66
CA VAL A 114 -18.67 43.31 -33.16
C VAL A 114 -18.05 44.24 -34.19
N GLN A 115 -16.87 43.92 -34.73
CA GLN A 115 -16.20 44.72 -35.76
C GLN A 115 -17.07 44.93 -37.02
N ARG A 116 -17.87 43.93 -37.42
CA ARG A 116 -18.83 44.06 -38.51
C ARG A 116 -19.96 45.03 -38.16
N LEU A 117 -20.57 44.89 -36.99
CA LEU A 117 -21.62 45.80 -36.52
C LEU A 117 -21.13 47.24 -36.34
N GLU A 118 -19.88 47.43 -35.91
CA GLU A 118 -19.23 48.75 -35.84
C GLU A 118 -19.04 49.36 -37.24
N ALA A 119 -18.57 48.57 -38.22
CA ALA A 119 -18.42 49.00 -39.61
C ALA A 119 -19.78 49.29 -40.29
N ASP A 120 -20.80 48.45 -40.06
CA ASP A 120 -22.16 48.64 -40.57
C ASP A 120 -22.80 49.91 -39.99
N LEU A 121 -22.56 50.19 -38.70
CA LEU A 121 -23.04 51.39 -38.00
C LEU A 121 -22.31 52.66 -38.47
N ALA A 122 -20.99 52.59 -38.70
CA ALA A 122 -20.24 53.67 -39.33
C ALA A 122 -20.79 53.98 -40.73
N ALA A 123 -20.92 52.96 -41.59
CA ALA A 123 -21.49 53.10 -42.93
C ALA A 123 -22.95 53.57 -42.92
N ALA A 124 -23.74 53.27 -41.88
CA ALA A 124 -25.09 53.81 -41.70
C ALA A 124 -25.07 55.30 -41.31
N ASN A 125 -24.16 55.72 -40.43
CA ASN A 125 -23.97 57.13 -40.07
C ASN A 125 -23.50 57.97 -41.26
N ASP A 126 -22.57 57.46 -42.08
CA ASP A 126 -22.10 58.14 -43.29
C ASP A 126 -23.24 58.34 -44.30
N ARG A 127 -24.08 57.30 -44.52
CA ARG A 127 -25.28 57.41 -45.35
C ARG A 127 -26.29 58.41 -44.80
N ALA A 128 -26.45 58.50 -43.47
CA ALA A 128 -27.31 59.49 -42.84
C ALA A 128 -26.76 60.93 -43.00
N ALA A 129 -25.44 61.12 -42.89
CA ALA A 129 -24.78 62.41 -43.11
C ALA A 129 -24.88 62.86 -44.58
N GLN A 130 -24.69 61.94 -45.52
CA GLN A 130 -24.90 62.19 -46.96
C GLN A 130 -26.37 62.60 -47.25
N ALA A 131 -27.34 61.86 -46.71
CA ALA A 131 -28.76 62.16 -46.87
C ALA A 131 -29.16 63.53 -46.27
N ALA A 132 -28.52 63.95 -45.17
CA ALA A 132 -28.71 65.29 -44.61
C ALA A 132 -28.14 66.38 -45.53
N GLY A 133 -26.92 66.19 -46.07
CA GLY A 133 -26.32 67.10 -47.05
C GLY A 133 -27.14 67.25 -48.33
N ASP A 134 -27.68 66.14 -48.85
CA ASP A 134 -28.62 66.11 -49.98
C ASP A 134 -29.88 66.97 -49.73
N VAL A 135 -30.41 66.94 -48.51
CA VAL A 135 -31.58 67.74 -48.10
C VAL A 135 -31.22 69.23 -48.02
N ASP A 136 -30.08 69.58 -47.43
CA ASP A 136 -29.61 70.98 -47.36
C ASP A 136 -29.35 71.57 -48.76
N VAL A 137 -28.78 70.78 -49.68
CA VAL A 137 -28.61 71.18 -51.09
C VAL A 137 -29.97 71.46 -51.74
N ARG A 138 -30.95 70.54 -51.63
CA ARG A 138 -32.30 70.73 -52.20
C ARG A 138 -33.03 71.94 -51.60
N ILE A 139 -32.85 72.20 -50.31
CA ILE A 139 -33.37 73.42 -49.64
C ILE A 139 -32.70 74.67 -50.22
N GLY A 140 -31.39 74.64 -50.42
CA GLY A 140 -30.61 75.72 -51.04
C GLY A 140 -31.06 76.02 -52.48
N GLU A 141 -31.28 74.98 -53.28
CA GLU A 141 -31.80 75.07 -54.66
C GLU A 141 -33.22 75.64 -54.69
N ALA A 142 -34.16 75.11 -53.89
CA ALA A 142 -35.53 75.62 -53.80
C ALA A 142 -35.57 77.10 -53.34
N ALA A 143 -34.70 77.49 -52.42
CA ALA A 143 -34.55 78.87 -51.99
C ALA A 143 -33.91 79.77 -53.06
N ALA A 144 -33.00 79.24 -53.90
CA ALA A 144 -32.43 79.97 -55.04
C ALA A 144 -33.49 80.16 -56.16
N GLU A 145 -34.23 79.12 -56.52
CA GLU A 145 -35.31 79.18 -57.51
C GLU A 145 -36.43 80.14 -57.08
N SER A 146 -36.81 80.11 -55.80
CA SER A 146 -37.80 81.05 -55.23
C SER A 146 -37.34 82.52 -55.33
N ARG A 147 -36.06 82.80 -55.04
CA ARG A 147 -35.48 84.15 -55.22
C ARG A 147 -35.43 84.55 -56.70
N GLY A 148 -35.15 83.61 -57.60
CA GLY A 148 -35.19 83.82 -59.05
C GLY A 148 -36.59 84.22 -59.54
N ARG A 149 -37.64 83.54 -59.09
CA ARG A 149 -39.04 83.90 -59.40
C ARG A 149 -39.43 85.28 -58.88
N ILE A 150 -39.00 85.64 -57.67
CA ILE A 150 -39.26 86.98 -57.09
C ILE A 150 -38.62 88.07 -57.96
N ALA A 151 -37.34 87.92 -58.30
CA ALA A 151 -36.63 88.91 -59.13
C ALA A 151 -37.21 89.05 -60.56
N GLN A 152 -37.77 87.98 -61.13
CA GLN A 152 -38.50 88.04 -62.40
C GLN A 152 -39.79 88.86 -62.28
N LEU A 153 -40.58 88.63 -61.24
CA LEU A 153 -41.83 89.38 -60.98
C LEU A 153 -41.57 90.87 -60.70
N GLU A 154 -40.49 91.20 -60.00
CA GLU A 154 -40.04 92.57 -59.77
C GLU A 154 -39.64 93.27 -61.09
N ALA A 155 -38.93 92.56 -61.98
CA ALA A 155 -38.53 93.09 -63.28
C ALA A 155 -39.72 93.29 -64.24
N ASP A 156 -40.68 92.36 -64.26
CA ASP A 156 -41.92 92.51 -65.04
C ASP A 156 -42.76 93.69 -64.53
N LEU A 157 -42.87 93.87 -63.21
CA LEU A 157 -43.56 95.01 -62.60
C LEU A 157 -42.93 96.34 -63.04
N ALA A 158 -41.61 96.51 -62.89
CA ALA A 158 -40.90 97.70 -63.35
C ALA A 158 -41.04 97.94 -64.87
N ALA A 159 -41.07 96.87 -65.67
CA ALA A 159 -41.31 96.97 -67.11
C ALA A 159 -42.76 97.41 -67.45
N THR A 160 -43.76 97.11 -66.61
CA THR A 160 -45.12 97.64 -66.76
C THR A 160 -45.25 99.09 -66.34
N GLU A 161 -44.60 99.49 -65.24
CA GLU A 161 -44.56 100.90 -64.79
C GLU A 161 -43.90 101.80 -65.84
N ALA A 162 -42.78 101.37 -66.44
CA ALA A 162 -42.11 102.11 -67.50
C ALA A 162 -43.00 102.31 -68.75
N ARG A 163 -43.84 101.33 -69.10
CA ARG A 163 -44.80 101.45 -70.22
C ARG A 163 -45.93 102.44 -69.89
N ALA A 164 -46.40 102.46 -68.64
CA ALA A 164 -47.39 103.44 -68.19
C ALA A 164 -46.84 104.87 -68.28
N ALA A 165 -45.64 105.12 -67.73
CA ALA A 165 -44.98 106.42 -67.81
C ALA A 165 -44.70 106.87 -69.26
N GLN A 166 -44.36 105.94 -70.16
CA GLN A 166 -44.18 106.24 -71.58
C GLN A 166 -45.52 106.63 -72.26
N ALA A 167 -46.63 105.99 -71.89
CA ALA A 167 -47.96 106.34 -72.39
C ALA A 167 -48.38 107.75 -71.91
N GLU A 168 -48.16 108.07 -70.63
CA GLU A 168 -48.41 109.40 -70.05
C GLU A 168 -47.59 110.49 -70.76
N ALA A 169 -46.28 110.26 -70.97
CA ALA A 169 -45.43 111.19 -71.70
C ALA A 169 -45.86 111.38 -73.18
N SER A 170 -46.38 110.33 -73.81
CA SER A 170 -46.91 110.40 -75.18
C SER A 170 -48.21 111.22 -75.26
N ILE A 171 -49.08 111.11 -74.24
CA ILE A 171 -50.29 111.93 -74.12
C ILE A 171 -49.92 113.41 -73.94
N GLN A 172 -48.91 113.72 -73.12
CA GLN A 172 -48.45 115.10 -72.93
C GLN A 172 -47.88 115.70 -74.22
N ALA A 173 -47.03 114.97 -74.96
CA ALA A 173 -46.44 115.45 -76.21
C ALA A 173 -47.49 115.77 -77.29
N LEU A 174 -48.54 114.94 -77.40
CA LEU A 174 -49.67 115.20 -78.30
C LEU A 174 -50.50 116.43 -77.87
N SER A 175 -50.60 116.67 -76.56
CA SER A 175 -51.25 117.88 -76.04
C SER A 175 -50.47 119.15 -76.39
N ASP A 176 -49.14 119.09 -76.36
CA ASP A 176 -48.27 120.24 -76.68
C ASP A 176 -48.23 120.50 -78.21
N GLU A 177 -48.27 119.48 -79.05
CA GLU A 177 -48.39 119.61 -80.52
C GLU A 177 -49.74 120.26 -80.92
N LEU A 178 -50.83 119.86 -80.26
CA LEU A 178 -52.16 120.44 -80.45
C LEU A 178 -52.20 121.92 -80.03
N ALA A 179 -51.50 122.28 -78.94
CA ALA A 179 -51.33 123.68 -78.53
C ALA A 179 -50.48 124.50 -79.53
N GLY A 180 -49.44 123.89 -80.12
CA GLY A 180 -48.57 124.55 -81.10
C GLY A 180 -49.26 124.86 -82.44
N THR A 181 -50.18 124.01 -82.88
CA THR A 181 -50.91 124.19 -84.16
C THR A 181 -52.01 125.25 -84.11
N ALA A 182 -52.49 125.63 -82.93
CA ALA A 182 -53.56 126.61 -82.75
C ALA A 182 -53.20 128.07 -83.17
N ALA A 183 -51.94 128.36 -83.44
CA ALA A 183 -51.45 129.73 -83.64
C ALA A 183 -51.74 130.35 -85.03
N ALA A 184 -52.16 129.58 -86.03
CA ALA A 184 -52.01 129.97 -87.45
C ALA A 184 -53.23 129.78 -88.37
N VAL A 185 -54.48 129.88 -87.87
CA VAL A 185 -55.68 129.98 -88.73
C VAL A 185 -56.63 131.11 -88.31
N GLU A 186 -57.15 131.84 -89.30
CA GLU A 186 -57.95 133.07 -89.15
C GLU A 186 -59.47 132.79 -89.15
N SER A 187 -60.16 133.25 -88.10
CA SER A 187 -61.63 133.42 -87.95
C SER A 187 -62.60 132.26 -88.29
N ASP A 188 -62.66 131.74 -89.51
CA ASP A 188 -63.61 130.69 -89.92
C ASP A 188 -63.05 129.30 -89.62
N GLY A 189 -61.77 129.11 -89.95
CA GLY A 189 -61.01 127.95 -89.48
C GLY A 189 -60.92 127.87 -87.95
N ARG A 190 -61.14 128.96 -87.21
CA ARG A 190 -61.30 128.88 -85.74
C ARG A 190 -62.63 128.28 -85.32
N ARG A 191 -63.74 128.52 -86.03
CA ARG A 191 -65.00 127.83 -85.71
C ARG A 191 -64.91 126.35 -86.04
N GLN A 192 -64.26 126.00 -87.16
CA GLN A 192 -64.02 124.61 -87.52
C GLN A 192 -63.00 123.95 -86.60
N PHE A 193 -61.95 124.65 -86.13
CA PHE A 193 -61.06 124.13 -85.07
C PHE A 193 -61.76 124.07 -83.72
N ASP A 194 -62.58 125.03 -83.31
CA ASP A 194 -63.36 124.96 -82.05
C ASP A 194 -64.37 123.81 -82.10
N GLU A 195 -64.98 123.54 -83.26
CA GLU A 195 -65.89 122.41 -83.47
C GLU A 195 -65.14 121.06 -83.56
N ILE A 196 -63.98 120.99 -84.23
CA ILE A 196 -63.11 119.82 -84.26
C ILE A 196 -62.46 119.57 -82.90
N LEU A 197 -62.03 120.59 -82.17
CA LEU A 197 -61.50 120.50 -80.81
C LEU A 197 -62.58 120.10 -79.83
N ARG A 198 -63.82 120.58 -79.98
CA ARG A 198 -64.96 120.14 -79.17
C ARG A 198 -65.35 118.70 -79.48
N VAL A 199 -65.35 118.29 -80.75
CA VAL A 199 -65.55 116.89 -81.15
C VAL A 199 -64.39 116.00 -80.68
N ALA A 200 -63.15 116.50 -80.69
CA ALA A 200 -61.97 115.81 -80.17
C ALA A 200 -61.95 115.78 -78.64
N GLU A 201 -62.46 116.81 -77.96
CA GLU A 201 -62.67 116.84 -76.50
C GLU A 201 -63.79 115.88 -76.11
N ASP A 202 -64.93 115.87 -76.81
CA ASP A 202 -66.00 114.89 -76.60
C ASP A 202 -65.49 113.46 -76.88
N GLN A 203 -64.71 113.24 -77.96
CA GLN A 203 -64.09 111.95 -78.26
C GLN A 203 -63.02 111.55 -77.25
N ALA A 204 -62.12 112.44 -76.85
CA ALA A 204 -61.10 112.19 -75.82
C ALA A 204 -61.75 111.96 -74.46
N SER A 205 -62.81 112.68 -74.12
CA SER A 205 -63.59 112.50 -72.90
C SER A 205 -64.36 111.17 -72.93
N VAL A 206 -64.84 110.71 -74.10
CA VAL A 206 -65.38 109.35 -74.29
C VAL A 206 -64.28 108.30 -74.19
N LEU A 207 -63.09 108.51 -74.77
CA LEU A 207 -61.96 107.59 -74.70
C LEU A 207 -61.42 107.47 -73.28
N ILE A 208 -61.28 108.58 -72.54
CA ILE A 208 -60.91 108.61 -71.12
C ILE A 208 -61.97 107.87 -70.30
N ARG A 209 -63.27 108.16 -70.47
CA ARG A 209 -64.35 107.41 -69.79
C ARG A 209 -64.34 105.92 -70.10
N ASN A 210 -63.97 105.53 -71.33
CA ASN A 210 -63.86 104.13 -71.72
C ASN A 210 -62.59 103.49 -71.13
N ALA A 211 -61.46 104.19 -71.13
CA ALA A 211 -60.20 103.76 -70.54
C ALA A 211 -60.29 103.63 -69.01
N THR A 212 -60.95 104.54 -68.30
CA THR A 212 -61.21 104.39 -66.86
C THR A 212 -62.10 103.19 -66.60
N VAL A 213 -63.20 103.02 -67.36
CA VAL A 213 -64.07 101.83 -67.23
C VAL A 213 -63.35 100.52 -67.59
N GLN A 214 -62.36 100.54 -68.48
CA GLN A 214 -61.50 99.38 -68.77
C GLN A 214 -60.47 99.14 -67.66
N ALA A 215 -59.86 100.19 -67.11
CA ALA A 215 -58.95 100.10 -65.97
C ALA A 215 -59.66 99.61 -64.71
N ASP A 216 -60.84 100.14 -64.39
CA ASP A 216 -61.69 99.69 -63.29
C ASP A 216 -62.06 98.21 -63.44
N ARG A 217 -62.41 97.76 -64.66
CA ARG A 217 -62.69 96.34 -64.94
C ARG A 217 -61.45 95.46 -64.81
N LEU A 218 -60.29 95.92 -65.28
CA LEU A 218 -59.04 95.18 -65.20
C LEU A 218 -58.54 95.08 -63.75
N LEU A 219 -58.66 96.16 -62.98
CA LEU A 219 -58.41 96.18 -61.54
C LEU A 219 -59.42 95.28 -60.80
N GLN A 220 -60.70 95.33 -61.14
CA GLN A 220 -61.70 94.45 -60.51
C GLN A 220 -61.41 92.98 -60.80
N ALA A 221 -61.06 92.64 -62.05
CA ALA A 221 -60.67 91.30 -62.45
C ALA A 221 -59.36 90.84 -61.76
N SER A 222 -58.35 91.72 -61.63
CA SER A 222 -57.11 91.37 -60.93
C SER A 222 -57.31 91.21 -59.42
N HIS A 223 -58.19 92.01 -58.79
CA HIS A 223 -58.58 91.81 -57.39
C HIS A 223 -59.34 90.49 -57.20
N GLU A 224 -60.26 90.14 -58.11
CA GLU A 224 -60.97 88.86 -58.09
C GLU A 224 -59.99 87.68 -58.29
N GLU A 225 -59.03 87.80 -59.22
CA GLU A 225 -57.99 86.80 -59.42
C GLU A 225 -57.06 86.66 -58.20
N ILE A 226 -56.63 87.76 -57.57
CA ILE A 226 -55.84 87.74 -56.33
C ILE A 226 -56.63 87.08 -55.18
N LEU A 227 -57.93 87.36 -55.06
CA LEU A 227 -58.79 86.74 -54.05
C LEU A 227 -59.01 85.24 -54.30
N ASN A 228 -59.13 84.83 -55.56
CA ASN A 228 -59.22 83.42 -55.94
C ASN A 228 -57.89 82.71 -55.70
N ARG A 229 -56.76 83.19 -56.25
CA ARG A 229 -55.41 82.65 -55.97
C ARG A 229 -55.12 82.55 -54.47
N ARG A 230 -55.58 83.51 -53.66
CA ARG A 230 -55.43 83.47 -52.19
C ARG A 230 -56.34 82.43 -51.52
N ARG A 231 -57.57 82.23 -52.00
CA ARG A 231 -58.46 81.14 -51.56
C ARG A 231 -57.85 79.79 -51.93
N ASP A 232 -57.35 79.66 -53.14
CA ASP A 232 -56.82 78.40 -53.69
C ASP A 232 -55.53 78.02 -52.95
N ALA A 233 -54.59 78.96 -52.76
CA ALA A 233 -53.40 78.75 -51.95
C ALA A 233 -53.72 78.44 -50.47
N GLN A 234 -54.76 79.02 -49.88
CA GLN A 234 -55.21 78.65 -48.53
C GLN A 234 -55.75 77.21 -48.51
N ALA A 235 -56.56 76.82 -49.50
CA ALA A 235 -57.08 75.46 -49.62
C ALA A 235 -55.96 74.42 -49.86
N GLU A 236 -54.92 74.78 -50.62
CA GLU A 236 -53.71 73.97 -50.77
C GLU A 236 -52.95 73.84 -49.44
N VAL A 237 -52.74 74.92 -48.69
CA VAL A 237 -52.10 74.88 -47.36
C VAL A 237 -52.91 74.03 -46.37
N ASP A 238 -54.24 74.17 -46.35
CA ASP A 238 -55.12 73.38 -45.48
C ASP A 238 -55.12 71.89 -45.89
N ALA A 239 -55.03 71.58 -47.19
CA ALA A 239 -54.88 70.22 -47.71
C ALA A 239 -53.51 69.60 -47.39
N MET A 240 -52.42 70.39 -47.50
CA MET A 240 -51.08 69.96 -47.10
C MET A 240 -51.00 69.71 -45.59
N LEU A 241 -51.59 70.59 -44.78
CA LEU A 241 -51.63 70.46 -43.32
C LEU A 241 -52.43 69.23 -42.88
N THR A 242 -53.62 69.02 -43.43
CA THR A 242 -54.45 67.83 -43.10
C THR A 242 -53.80 66.53 -43.56
N ARG A 243 -53.14 66.52 -44.73
CA ARG A 243 -52.33 65.38 -45.18
C ARG A 243 -51.14 65.12 -44.25
N ALA A 244 -50.34 66.13 -43.92
CA ALA A 244 -49.20 65.96 -43.01
C ALA A 244 -49.64 65.50 -41.60
N GLN A 245 -50.80 65.94 -41.12
CA GLN A 245 -51.40 65.45 -39.88
C GLN A 245 -51.85 63.99 -39.98
N HIS A 246 -52.49 63.59 -41.08
CA HIS A 246 -52.85 62.20 -41.34
C HIS A 246 -51.62 61.30 -41.40
N ASP A 247 -50.61 61.67 -42.19
CA ASP A 247 -49.42 60.88 -42.41
C ASP A 247 -48.60 60.75 -41.10
N ALA A 248 -48.55 61.81 -40.28
CA ALA A 248 -47.98 61.76 -38.93
C ALA A 248 -48.79 60.89 -37.94
N GLN A 249 -50.12 60.85 -38.05
CA GLN A 249 -50.97 59.94 -37.26
C GLN A 249 -50.76 58.48 -37.69
N GLN A 250 -50.62 58.22 -38.99
CA GLN A 250 -50.35 56.89 -39.53
C GLN A 250 -48.97 56.36 -39.10
N VAL A 251 -47.94 57.21 -39.11
CA VAL A 251 -46.60 56.86 -38.60
C VAL A 251 -46.65 56.59 -37.09
N ARG A 252 -47.37 57.39 -36.29
CA ARG A 252 -47.56 57.11 -34.86
C ARG A 252 -48.25 55.78 -34.60
N LEU A 253 -49.40 55.54 -35.25
CA LEU A 253 -50.13 54.28 -35.11
C LEU A 253 -49.26 53.08 -35.50
N ARG A 254 -48.44 53.21 -36.55
CA ARG A 254 -47.47 52.19 -36.94
C ARG A 254 -46.46 51.93 -35.82
N ILE A 255 -45.80 52.97 -35.31
CA ILE A 255 -44.83 52.87 -34.21
C ILE A 255 -45.48 52.24 -32.97
N ASP A 256 -46.71 52.64 -32.61
CA ASP A 256 -47.44 52.07 -31.47
C ASP A 256 -47.72 50.57 -31.68
N THR A 257 -48.08 50.14 -32.89
CA THR A 257 -48.28 48.72 -33.21
C THR A 257 -46.99 47.91 -33.24
N GLU A 258 -45.90 48.46 -33.79
CA GLU A 258 -44.58 47.81 -33.83
C GLU A 258 -44.01 47.69 -32.41
N LEU A 259 -44.10 48.74 -31.59
CA LEU A 259 -43.73 48.75 -30.18
C LEU A 259 -44.53 47.72 -29.37
N THR A 260 -45.85 47.64 -29.57
CA THR A 260 -46.70 46.64 -28.92
C THR A 260 -46.32 45.21 -29.34
N ALA A 261 -46.00 45.00 -30.62
CA ALA A 261 -45.56 43.70 -31.12
C ALA A 261 -44.18 43.29 -30.57
N HIS A 262 -43.24 44.22 -30.44
CA HIS A 262 -41.94 43.98 -29.82
C HIS A 262 -42.05 43.73 -28.32
N GLN A 263 -42.88 44.48 -27.58
CA GLN A 263 -43.17 44.21 -26.16
C GLN A 263 -43.75 42.79 -25.98
N ALA A 264 -44.78 42.44 -26.75
CA ALA A 264 -45.35 41.09 -26.72
C ALA A 264 -44.36 40.00 -27.20
N GLY A 265 -43.31 40.35 -27.96
CA GLY A 265 -42.17 39.48 -28.26
C GLY A 265 -41.31 39.23 -27.02
N LEU A 266 -40.79 40.31 -26.43
CA LEU A 266 -39.95 40.28 -25.23
C LEU A 266 -40.64 39.60 -24.04
N GLU A 267 -41.95 39.80 -23.85
CA GLU A 267 -42.74 39.11 -22.82
C GLU A 267 -42.78 37.59 -23.03
N ARG A 268 -42.94 37.12 -24.27
CA ARG A 268 -42.91 35.69 -24.61
C ARG A 268 -41.51 35.10 -24.46
N GLU A 269 -40.48 35.83 -24.87
CA GLU A 269 -39.08 35.40 -24.71
C GLU A 269 -38.68 35.34 -23.24
N ALA A 270 -39.06 36.32 -22.43
CA ALA A 270 -38.85 36.33 -20.98
C ALA A 270 -39.63 35.20 -20.27
N ALA A 271 -40.87 34.92 -20.67
CA ALA A 271 -41.65 33.81 -20.14
C ALA A 271 -41.00 32.44 -20.45
N HIS A 272 -40.59 32.23 -21.71
CA HIS A 272 -39.89 31.02 -22.17
C HIS A 272 -38.49 30.85 -21.54
N ALA A 273 -37.77 31.95 -21.29
CA ALA A 273 -36.53 31.93 -20.53
C ALA A 273 -36.78 31.56 -19.06
N GLY A 274 -37.83 32.12 -18.44
CA GLY A 274 -38.26 31.78 -17.08
C GLY A 274 -38.69 30.32 -16.94
N GLU A 275 -39.41 29.78 -17.93
CA GLU A 275 -39.80 28.36 -18.00
C GLU A 275 -38.56 27.45 -18.08
N LYS A 276 -37.58 27.79 -18.93
CA LYS A 276 -36.30 27.06 -19.02
C LYS A 276 -35.47 27.12 -17.75
N VAL A 277 -35.44 28.26 -17.05
CA VAL A 277 -34.80 28.37 -15.72
C VAL A 277 -35.53 27.49 -14.71
N ALA A 278 -36.87 27.56 -14.65
CA ALA A 278 -37.66 26.73 -13.74
C ALA A 278 -37.53 25.21 -14.03
N GLN A 279 -37.37 24.81 -15.30
CA GLN A 279 -37.05 23.44 -15.67
C GLN A 279 -35.65 23.05 -15.20
N ALA A 280 -34.63 23.86 -15.49
CA ALA A 280 -33.25 23.60 -15.08
C ALA A 280 -33.09 23.54 -13.54
N GLU A 281 -33.82 24.36 -12.79
CA GLU A 281 -33.87 24.30 -11.33
C GLU A 281 -34.51 23.01 -10.81
N GLN A 282 -35.58 22.51 -11.46
CA GLN A 282 -36.21 21.24 -11.14
C GLN A 282 -35.29 20.05 -11.46
N GLU A 283 -34.63 20.05 -12.61
CA GLU A 283 -33.64 19.03 -12.98
C GLU A 283 -32.44 19.04 -12.02
N ALA A 284 -31.91 20.22 -11.67
CA ALA A 284 -30.86 20.36 -10.67
C ALA A 284 -31.31 19.96 -9.26
N ALA A 285 -32.59 20.11 -8.90
CA ALA A 285 -33.15 19.59 -7.65
C ALA A 285 -33.29 18.05 -7.68
N ALA A 286 -33.70 17.47 -8.80
CA ALA A 286 -33.79 16.03 -9.00
C ALA A 286 -32.41 15.37 -8.90
N ILE A 287 -31.41 15.89 -9.63
CA ILE A 287 -30.02 15.42 -9.61
C ILE A 287 -29.42 15.49 -8.20
N ARG A 288 -29.64 16.60 -7.46
CA ARG A 288 -29.22 16.71 -6.06
C ARG A 288 -29.89 15.65 -5.17
N SER A 289 -31.19 15.45 -5.31
CA SER A 289 -31.93 14.42 -4.55
C SER A 289 -31.46 12.99 -4.87
N GLU A 290 -31.08 12.71 -6.11
CA GLU A 290 -30.52 11.42 -6.51
C GLU A 290 -29.10 11.22 -5.99
N ALA A 291 -28.24 12.24 -6.09
CA ALA A 291 -26.89 12.22 -5.53
C ALA A 291 -26.91 12.05 -3.99
N GLU A 292 -27.84 12.69 -3.28
CA GLU A 292 -28.04 12.50 -1.84
C GLU A 292 -28.47 11.07 -1.49
N LYS A 293 -29.38 10.47 -2.27
CA LYS A 293 -29.79 9.06 -2.12
C LYS A 293 -28.64 8.11 -2.39
N GLY A 294 -27.85 8.34 -3.45
CA GLY A 294 -26.65 7.57 -3.77
C GLY A 294 -25.61 7.64 -2.65
N ALA A 295 -25.31 8.84 -2.16
CA ALA A 295 -24.41 9.04 -1.03
C ALA A 295 -24.95 8.41 0.28
N ALA A 296 -26.26 8.40 0.51
CA ALA A 296 -26.87 7.69 1.64
C ALA A 296 -26.76 6.15 1.49
N ALA A 297 -26.95 5.62 0.28
CA ALA A 297 -26.78 4.20 -0.02
C ALA A 297 -25.32 3.75 0.18
N LEU A 298 -24.35 4.51 -0.33
CA LEU A 298 -22.92 4.26 -0.13
C LEU A 298 -22.52 4.32 1.35
N ARG A 299 -22.98 5.35 2.09
CA ARG A 299 -22.77 5.41 3.56
C ARG A 299 -23.38 4.22 4.28
N SER A 300 -24.54 3.72 3.84
CA SER A 300 -25.19 2.51 4.39
C SER A 300 -24.48 1.21 4.01
N MET A 301 -23.81 1.17 2.85
CA MET A 301 -22.99 0.04 2.41
C MET A 301 -21.71 -0.05 3.26
N VAL A 302 -20.92 1.03 3.31
CA VAL A 302 -19.69 1.12 4.11
C VAL A 302 -19.97 0.92 5.61
N ALA A 303 -21.10 1.40 6.14
CA ALA A 303 -21.49 1.14 7.53
C ALA A 303 -21.77 -0.35 7.82
N ARG A 304 -22.30 -1.11 6.84
CA ARG A 304 -22.52 -2.55 6.97
C ARG A 304 -21.23 -3.34 6.79
N GLU A 305 -20.40 -2.96 5.84
CA GLU A 305 -19.08 -3.57 5.60
C GLU A 305 -18.14 -3.36 6.81
N THR A 306 -18.13 -2.16 7.40
CA THR A 306 -17.34 -1.88 8.61
C THR A 306 -17.94 -2.48 9.89
N SER A 307 -19.23 -2.78 9.96
CA SER A 307 -19.80 -3.64 11.03
C SER A 307 -19.31 -5.07 10.85
N ARG A 308 -19.51 -5.63 9.66
CA ARG A 308 -19.09 -7.00 9.30
C ARG A 308 -17.60 -7.24 9.55
N ALA A 309 -16.72 -6.33 9.12
CA ALA A 309 -15.28 -6.44 9.33
C ALA A 309 -14.89 -6.39 10.81
N ARG A 310 -15.66 -5.70 11.67
CA ARG A 310 -15.49 -5.75 13.14
C ARG A 310 -15.98 -7.08 13.71
N GLU A 311 -17.13 -7.57 13.27
CA GLU A 311 -17.69 -8.85 13.70
C GLU A 311 -16.75 -10.03 13.34
N GLU A 312 -16.19 -10.03 12.13
CA GLU A 312 -15.18 -10.98 11.66
C GLU A 312 -13.85 -10.84 12.43
N ALA A 313 -13.41 -9.62 12.77
CA ALA A 313 -12.22 -9.40 13.60
C ALA A 313 -12.44 -9.85 15.06
N ASP A 314 -13.59 -9.56 15.66
CA ASP A 314 -13.97 -10.02 17.00
C ASP A 314 -14.13 -11.55 17.04
N GLU A 315 -14.49 -12.19 15.93
CA GLU A 315 -14.48 -13.65 15.77
C GLU A 315 -13.05 -14.20 15.74
N ALA A 316 -12.17 -13.65 14.92
CA ALA A 316 -10.76 -14.04 14.87
C ALA A 316 -10.06 -13.87 16.23
N VAL A 317 -10.35 -12.79 16.98
CA VAL A 317 -9.83 -12.56 18.34
C VAL A 317 -10.41 -13.57 19.35
N ARG A 318 -11.69 -13.94 19.24
CA ARG A 318 -12.29 -15.02 20.05
C ARG A 318 -11.62 -16.37 19.75
N GLU A 319 -11.42 -16.69 18.48
CA GLU A 319 -10.79 -17.94 18.03
C GLU A 319 -9.31 -18.02 18.48
N GLN A 320 -8.56 -16.94 18.37
CA GLN A 320 -7.18 -16.85 18.88
C GLN A 320 -7.10 -17.03 20.40
N ARG A 321 -8.06 -16.46 21.16
CA ARG A 321 -8.13 -16.67 22.62
C ARG A 321 -8.47 -18.11 22.99
N LEU A 322 -9.34 -18.77 22.23
CA LEU A 322 -9.62 -20.20 22.44
C LEU A 322 -8.36 -21.05 22.18
N ARG A 323 -7.67 -20.83 21.06
CA ARG A 323 -6.38 -21.49 20.78
C ARG A 323 -5.34 -21.25 21.86
N ALA A 324 -5.25 -20.03 22.40
CA ALA A 324 -4.34 -19.71 23.49
C ALA A 324 -4.64 -20.53 24.75
N LEU A 325 -5.92 -20.65 25.14
CA LEU A 325 -6.35 -21.48 26.27
C LEU A 325 -6.11 -22.98 26.01
N GLU A 326 -6.29 -23.46 24.77
CA GLU A 326 -5.96 -24.83 24.37
C GLU A 326 -4.44 -25.11 24.46
N PHE A 327 -3.60 -24.14 24.09
CA PHE A 327 -2.14 -24.23 24.25
C PHE A 327 -1.70 -24.15 25.72
N GLU A 328 -2.34 -23.31 26.55
CA GLU A 328 -2.10 -23.27 27.99
C GLU A 328 -2.49 -24.60 28.66
N GLU A 329 -3.62 -25.22 28.28
CA GLU A 329 -4.01 -26.53 28.79
C GLU A 329 -3.09 -27.66 28.30
N ALA A 330 -2.62 -27.59 27.04
CA ALA A 330 -1.63 -28.54 26.53
C ALA A 330 -0.28 -28.40 27.25
N LEU A 331 0.12 -27.18 27.62
CA LEU A 331 1.33 -26.91 28.37
C LEU A 331 1.25 -27.41 29.81
N THR A 332 0.13 -27.16 30.52
CA THR A 332 -0.05 -27.65 31.89
C THR A 332 -0.13 -29.18 31.94
N ARG A 333 -0.86 -29.83 31.02
CA ARG A 333 -0.85 -31.30 30.90
C ARG A 333 0.57 -31.84 30.71
N ARG A 334 1.34 -31.29 29.75
CA ARG A 334 2.73 -31.71 29.51
C ARG A 334 3.64 -31.45 30.73
N GLN A 335 3.42 -30.35 31.45
CA GLN A 335 4.14 -30.03 32.68
C GLN A 335 3.79 -31.03 33.80
N ASP A 336 2.52 -31.42 33.96
CA ASP A 336 2.08 -32.40 34.95
C ASP A 336 2.54 -33.83 34.59
N ASP A 337 2.54 -34.20 33.31
CA ASP A 337 3.11 -35.46 32.82
C ASP A 337 4.61 -35.51 33.12
N SER A 338 5.38 -34.46 32.80
CA SER A 338 6.82 -34.42 33.09
C SER A 338 7.14 -34.42 34.60
N GLN A 339 6.27 -33.85 35.45
CA GLN A 339 6.37 -33.95 36.90
C GLN A 339 6.08 -35.38 37.39
N GLN A 340 5.09 -36.05 36.82
CA GLN A 340 4.80 -37.47 37.12
C GLN A 340 5.95 -38.39 36.68
N GLU A 341 6.52 -38.16 35.49
CA GLU A 341 7.72 -38.87 35.03
C GLU A 341 8.89 -38.64 36.00
N PHE A 342 9.19 -37.38 36.36
CA PHE A 342 10.24 -37.03 37.31
C PHE A 342 10.03 -37.68 38.69
N LEU A 343 8.80 -37.65 39.23
CA LEU A 343 8.47 -38.33 40.49
C LEU A 343 8.60 -39.85 40.37
N SER A 344 8.25 -40.43 39.22
CA SER A 344 8.42 -41.87 38.99
C SER A 344 9.90 -42.27 38.95
N LEU A 345 10.75 -41.48 38.29
CA LEU A 345 12.19 -41.68 38.22
C LEU A 345 12.86 -41.43 39.58
N HIS A 346 12.42 -40.42 40.32
CA HIS A 346 12.86 -40.16 41.68
C HIS A 346 12.53 -41.33 42.61
N ASN A 347 11.30 -41.85 42.58
CA ASN A 347 10.90 -43.01 43.36
C ASN A 347 11.66 -44.28 42.96
N GLN A 348 11.94 -44.48 41.66
CA GLN A 348 12.80 -45.58 41.19
C GLN A 348 14.26 -45.43 41.68
N ALA A 349 14.80 -44.21 41.69
CA ALA A 349 16.15 -43.92 42.19
C ALA A 349 16.26 -44.07 43.71
N VAL A 350 15.24 -43.64 44.48
CA VAL A 350 15.14 -43.88 45.93
C VAL A 350 15.07 -45.38 46.19
N ALA A 351 14.16 -46.11 45.53
CA ALA A 351 14.07 -47.56 45.67
C ALA A 351 15.32 -48.32 45.18
N HIS A 352 16.18 -47.69 44.38
CA HIS A 352 17.49 -48.23 43.99
C HIS A 352 18.56 -47.95 45.06
N ALA A 353 18.59 -46.75 45.64
CA ALA A 353 19.45 -46.42 46.77
C ALA A 353 19.10 -47.22 48.04
N GLU A 354 17.82 -47.41 48.32
CA GLU A 354 17.32 -48.29 49.40
C GLU A 354 17.78 -49.74 49.20
N ARG A 355 17.71 -50.28 47.97
CA ARG A 355 18.27 -51.60 47.65
C ARG A 355 19.78 -51.66 47.85
N ILE A 356 20.54 -50.72 47.28
CA ILE A 356 22.01 -50.65 47.46
C ILE A 356 22.38 -50.58 48.95
N THR A 357 21.65 -49.81 49.76
CA THR A 357 21.91 -49.72 51.20
C THR A 357 21.47 -50.96 51.97
N SER A 358 20.39 -51.65 51.56
CA SER A 358 20.02 -52.97 52.12
C SER A 358 21.08 -54.02 51.79
N ASP A 359 21.44 -54.16 50.52
CA ASP A 359 22.45 -55.10 50.03
C ASP A 359 23.81 -54.87 50.71
N ALA A 360 24.21 -53.61 50.91
CA ALA A 360 25.43 -53.25 51.63
C ALA A 360 25.33 -53.59 53.13
N ASN A 361 24.19 -53.33 53.79
CA ASN A 361 23.97 -53.72 55.18
C ASN A 361 23.94 -55.24 55.37
N GLU A 362 23.38 -55.99 54.42
CA GLU A 362 23.38 -57.45 54.40
C GLU A 362 24.79 -58.01 54.19
N GLN A 363 25.58 -57.43 53.28
CA GLN A 363 27.00 -57.78 53.10
C GLN A 363 27.82 -57.49 54.36
N VAL A 364 27.60 -56.34 55.02
CA VAL A 364 28.23 -56.00 56.30
C VAL A 364 27.82 -57.00 57.39
N ALA A 365 26.53 -57.31 57.54
CA ALA A 365 26.04 -58.30 58.50
C ALA A 365 26.64 -59.70 58.24
N ALA A 366 26.63 -60.17 56.99
CA ALA A 366 27.23 -61.45 56.61
C ALA A 366 28.74 -61.48 56.85
N SER A 367 29.45 -60.36 56.65
CA SER A 367 30.88 -60.25 56.97
C SER A 367 31.14 -60.33 58.48
N ILE A 368 30.27 -59.73 59.31
CA ILE A 368 30.33 -59.81 60.77
C ILE A 368 30.02 -61.23 61.24
N GLU A 369 29.00 -61.90 60.71
CA GLU A 369 28.72 -63.31 61.00
C GLU A 369 29.85 -64.25 60.53
N HIS A 370 30.51 -63.94 59.42
CA HIS A 370 31.68 -64.69 58.97
C HIS A 370 32.84 -64.51 59.96
N ALA A 371 33.15 -63.27 60.34
CA ALA A 371 34.18 -62.95 61.34
C ALA A 371 33.88 -63.61 62.70
N GLN A 372 32.62 -63.60 63.16
CA GLN A 372 32.19 -64.28 64.38
C GLN A 372 32.34 -65.80 64.29
N ARG A 373 31.98 -66.43 63.15
CA ARG A 373 32.19 -67.87 62.92
C ARG A 373 33.67 -68.25 62.86
N VAL A 374 34.50 -67.42 62.25
CA VAL A 374 35.97 -67.60 62.23
C VAL A 374 36.55 -67.45 63.63
N ALA A 375 36.12 -66.44 64.40
CA ALA A 375 36.53 -66.24 65.78
C ALA A 375 36.12 -67.40 66.71
N ALA A 376 34.87 -67.87 66.62
CA ALA A 376 34.39 -69.03 67.38
C ALA A 376 35.16 -70.31 67.02
N LYS A 377 35.46 -70.52 65.73
CA LYS A 377 36.29 -71.64 65.27
C LYS A 377 37.74 -71.53 65.76
N ALA A 378 38.29 -70.31 65.81
CA ALA A 378 39.62 -70.05 66.39
C ALA A 378 39.63 -70.34 67.90
N ASP A 379 38.62 -69.89 68.65
CA ASP A 379 38.42 -70.21 70.07
C ASP A 379 38.34 -71.74 70.32
N ASP A 380 37.62 -72.48 69.47
CA ASP A 380 37.52 -73.94 69.58
C ASP A 380 38.83 -74.65 69.21
N PHE A 381 39.58 -74.15 68.21
CA PHE A 381 40.95 -74.61 67.99
C PHE A 381 41.84 -74.31 69.20
N ASP A 382 41.74 -73.12 69.81
CA ASP A 382 42.56 -72.74 70.96
C ASP A 382 42.23 -73.60 72.20
N ARG A 383 40.95 -73.93 72.43
CA ARG A 383 40.50 -74.91 73.44
C ARG A 383 41.06 -76.30 73.16
N LEU A 384 40.98 -76.76 71.91
CA LEU A 384 41.50 -78.08 71.49
C LEU A 384 43.02 -78.17 71.63
N MET A 385 43.76 -77.14 71.23
CA MET A 385 45.22 -77.09 71.35
C MET A 385 45.66 -77.02 72.83
N ARG A 386 44.94 -76.28 73.68
CA ARG A 386 45.17 -76.29 75.15
C ARG A 386 44.85 -77.66 75.76
N ALA A 387 43.78 -78.33 75.33
CA ALA A 387 43.44 -79.67 75.80
C ALA A 387 44.48 -80.72 75.35
N GLN A 388 44.94 -80.65 74.10
CA GLN A 388 46.04 -81.49 73.59
C GLN A 388 47.34 -81.22 74.35
N ALA A 389 47.68 -79.96 74.63
CA ALA A 389 48.85 -79.62 75.44
C ALA A 389 48.75 -80.21 76.86
N MET A 390 47.60 -80.12 77.52
CA MET A 390 47.36 -80.77 78.82
C MET A 390 47.45 -82.30 78.74
N GLN A 391 46.96 -82.92 77.64
CA GLN A 391 47.07 -84.36 77.43
C GLN A 391 48.53 -84.79 77.24
N VAL A 392 49.30 -84.07 76.43
CA VAL A 392 50.75 -84.32 76.23
C VAL A 392 51.52 -84.12 77.53
N GLU A 393 51.18 -83.09 78.33
CA GLU A 393 51.79 -82.87 79.64
C GLU A 393 51.46 -83.99 80.63
N ALA A 394 50.21 -84.48 80.65
CA ALA A 394 49.79 -85.60 81.48
C ALA A 394 50.46 -86.92 81.05
N GLU A 395 50.57 -87.19 79.75
CA GLU A 395 51.24 -88.36 79.21
C GLU A 395 52.76 -88.31 79.48
N ALA A 396 53.39 -87.14 79.36
CA ALA A 396 54.79 -86.93 79.73
C ALA A 396 55.03 -87.18 81.23
N LYS A 397 54.14 -86.68 82.11
CA LYS A 397 54.18 -86.98 83.56
C LYS A 397 54.01 -88.46 83.85
N LEU A 398 53.11 -89.15 83.15
CA LEU A 398 52.89 -90.59 83.32
C LEU A 398 54.12 -91.40 82.87
N ARG A 399 54.67 -91.14 81.68
CA ARG A 399 55.95 -91.74 81.23
C ARG A 399 57.08 -91.46 82.22
N ALA A 400 57.20 -90.23 82.73
CA ALA A 400 58.22 -89.88 83.72
C ALA A 400 58.07 -90.70 85.02
N ASN A 401 56.85 -90.88 85.52
CA ASN A 401 56.58 -91.74 86.67
C ASN A 401 56.91 -93.22 86.37
N GLU A 402 56.52 -93.75 85.21
CA GLU A 402 56.92 -95.11 84.79
C GLU A 402 58.44 -95.27 84.69
N HIS A 403 59.18 -94.24 84.29
CA HIS A 403 60.64 -94.25 84.28
C HIS A 403 61.22 -94.24 85.71
N LEU A 404 60.63 -93.47 86.63
CA LEU A 404 61.00 -93.48 88.04
C LEU A 404 60.69 -94.82 88.72
N ASP A 405 59.55 -95.44 88.43
CA ASP A 405 59.15 -96.73 89.02
C ASP A 405 59.93 -97.90 88.41
N ARG A 406 60.24 -97.86 87.11
CA ARG A 406 61.23 -98.78 86.51
C ARG A 406 62.63 -98.60 87.13
N ALA A 407 63.03 -97.38 87.47
CA ALA A 407 64.28 -97.12 88.17
C ALA A 407 64.25 -97.63 89.62
N ARG A 408 63.15 -97.44 90.36
CA ARG A 408 62.93 -98.00 91.71
C ARG A 408 62.98 -99.53 91.69
N ALA A 409 62.19 -100.18 90.84
CA ALA A 409 62.16 -101.65 90.73
C ALA A 409 63.48 -102.26 90.19
N LYS A 410 64.37 -101.44 89.60
CA LYS A 410 65.75 -101.82 89.28
C LYS A 410 66.68 -101.61 90.48
N ALA A 411 66.53 -100.51 91.22
CA ALA A 411 67.28 -100.23 92.45
C ALA A 411 66.96 -101.25 93.56
N GLU A 412 65.69 -101.63 93.74
CA GLU A 412 65.26 -102.71 94.65
C GLU A 412 65.88 -104.04 94.26
N ARG A 413 65.88 -104.41 92.96
CA ARG A 413 66.60 -105.62 92.50
C ARG A 413 68.11 -105.55 92.75
N ILE A 414 68.73 -104.38 92.65
CA ILE A 414 70.15 -104.20 93.01
C ILE A 414 70.34 -104.34 94.53
N ILE A 415 69.43 -103.79 95.34
CA ILE A 415 69.45 -103.94 96.81
C ILE A 415 69.25 -105.40 97.21
N ASP A 416 68.30 -106.13 96.62
CA ASP A 416 68.04 -107.55 96.91
C ASP A 416 69.20 -108.44 96.48
N THR A 417 69.80 -108.19 95.31
CA THR A 417 70.97 -108.96 94.85
C THR A 417 72.22 -108.66 95.69
N VAL A 418 72.45 -107.40 96.08
CA VAL A 418 73.54 -107.02 97.01
C VAL A 418 73.28 -107.55 98.43
N THR A 419 72.02 -107.58 98.89
CA THR A 419 71.64 -108.13 100.20
C THR A 419 71.79 -109.65 100.22
N THR A 420 71.36 -110.33 99.15
CA THR A 420 71.53 -111.78 98.98
C THR A 420 73.01 -112.13 98.88
N HIS A 421 73.79 -111.38 98.09
CA HIS A 421 75.23 -111.60 97.95
C HIS A 421 75.98 -111.33 99.26
N SER A 422 75.67 -110.24 99.99
CA SER A 422 76.30 -109.97 101.29
C SER A 422 75.87 -110.98 102.36
N GLN A 423 74.63 -111.47 102.38
CA GLN A 423 74.23 -112.60 103.22
C GLN A 423 74.91 -113.92 102.83
N ALA A 424 75.18 -114.15 101.55
CA ALA A 424 75.93 -115.31 101.06
C ALA A 424 77.41 -115.23 101.44
N VAL A 425 78.04 -114.05 101.31
CA VAL A 425 79.42 -113.78 101.77
C VAL A 425 79.53 -113.85 103.29
N LEU A 426 78.52 -113.41 104.04
CA LEU A 426 78.44 -113.61 105.49
C LEU A 426 78.30 -115.09 105.85
N ARG A 427 77.52 -115.88 105.10
CA ARG A 427 77.44 -117.34 105.28
C ARG A 427 78.76 -118.04 104.94
N ASP A 428 79.41 -117.70 103.82
CA ASP A 428 80.73 -118.24 103.48
C ASP A 428 81.78 -117.86 104.52
N ALA A 429 81.77 -116.62 105.04
CA ALA A 429 82.64 -116.20 106.13
C ALA A 429 82.33 -116.97 107.43
N GLU A 430 81.05 -117.15 107.78
CA GLU A 430 80.65 -118.01 108.90
C GLU A 430 81.13 -119.45 108.72
N ASP A 431 80.88 -120.05 107.56
CA ASP A 431 81.27 -121.43 107.25
C ASP A 431 82.80 -121.58 107.21
N ARG A 432 83.55 -120.59 106.70
CA ARG A 432 85.01 -120.49 106.89
C ARG A 432 85.39 -120.44 108.36
N THR A 433 84.71 -119.67 109.22
CA THR A 433 85.03 -119.69 110.67
C THR A 433 84.65 -121.01 111.35
N ARG A 434 83.57 -121.69 110.91
CA ARG A 434 83.21 -123.04 111.38
C ARG A 434 84.25 -124.05 110.92
N GLN A 435 84.72 -123.96 109.68
CA GLN A 435 85.76 -124.83 109.10
C GLN A 435 87.12 -124.58 109.75
N LEU A 436 87.52 -123.34 110.01
CA LEU A 436 88.72 -122.99 110.78
C LEU A 436 88.63 -123.49 112.23
N ARG A 437 87.45 -123.39 112.87
CA ARG A 437 87.22 -123.89 114.24
C ARG A 437 87.22 -125.43 114.28
N TRP A 438 86.72 -126.08 113.23
CA TRP A 438 86.80 -127.54 113.03
C TRP A 438 88.23 -127.99 112.73
N GLN A 439 88.98 -127.26 111.90
CA GLN A 439 90.41 -127.48 111.64
C GLN A 439 91.24 -127.29 112.92
N GLN A 440 90.94 -126.32 113.78
CA GLN A 440 91.56 -126.21 115.12
C GLN A 440 91.21 -127.41 116.02
N HIS A 441 89.99 -127.93 115.95
CA HIS A 441 89.59 -129.11 116.73
C HIS A 441 90.27 -130.40 116.22
N GLN A 442 90.35 -130.56 114.89
CA GLN A 442 91.16 -131.63 114.28
C GLN A 442 92.65 -131.46 114.62
N LEU A 443 93.21 -130.25 114.57
CA LEU A 443 94.61 -130.01 114.96
C LEU A 443 94.87 -130.36 116.43
N MET A 444 93.95 -130.06 117.36
CA MET A 444 94.12 -130.50 118.75
C MET A 444 93.96 -132.02 118.92
N SER A 445 93.02 -132.65 118.21
CA SER A 445 92.87 -134.12 118.20
C SER A 445 94.12 -134.80 117.63
N PHE A 446 94.61 -134.32 116.50
CA PHE A 446 95.77 -134.85 115.79
C PHE A 446 97.07 -134.57 116.55
N MET A 447 97.20 -133.43 117.25
CA MET A 447 98.33 -133.19 118.16
C MET A 447 98.31 -134.09 119.41
N ALA A 448 97.15 -134.61 119.83
CA ALA A 448 97.10 -135.64 120.87
C ALA A 448 97.53 -137.01 120.33
N GLU A 449 97.08 -137.37 119.13
CA GLU A 449 97.33 -138.66 118.49
C GLU A 449 98.78 -138.81 117.97
N VAL A 450 99.29 -137.81 117.24
CA VAL A 450 100.66 -137.78 116.69
C VAL A 450 101.72 -137.73 117.79
N LYS A 451 101.39 -137.29 119.01
CA LYS A 451 102.33 -137.31 120.14
C LYS A 451 102.67 -138.73 120.65
N GLN A 452 101.94 -139.77 120.24
CA GLN A 452 102.26 -141.16 120.59
C GLN A 452 102.94 -141.98 119.49
N LEU A 453 102.96 -141.55 118.21
CA LEU A 453 103.62 -142.32 117.14
C LEU A 453 104.58 -141.50 116.26
N VAL A 454 105.75 -141.23 116.83
CA VAL A 454 107.07 -141.43 116.21
C VAL A 454 107.23 -141.04 114.71
N ARG A 455 107.64 -139.77 114.53
CA ARG A 455 108.68 -139.34 113.56
C ARG A 455 108.24 -139.30 112.06
N PRO A 456 109.09 -138.83 111.11
CA PRO A 456 108.68 -137.78 110.16
C PRO A 456 108.50 -138.34 108.71
N GLU A 457 108.12 -137.58 107.67
CA GLU A 457 108.84 -136.46 107.05
C GLU A 457 108.03 -135.74 105.92
N VAL A 458 108.51 -134.53 105.57
CA VAL A 458 108.59 -133.96 104.19
C VAL A 458 107.29 -133.46 103.47
N PRO A 459 107.39 -132.50 102.51
CA PRO A 459 106.26 -131.64 102.10
C PRO A 459 106.01 -131.54 100.56
N LEU A 460 105.18 -130.56 100.15
CA LEU A 460 105.06 -129.85 98.83
C LEU A 460 103.77 -130.03 97.99
N ASP A 461 103.29 -128.87 97.51
CA ASP A 461 102.70 -128.45 96.21
C ASP A 461 101.40 -129.01 95.55
N ASP A 462 100.63 -128.03 95.01
CA ASP A 462 100.08 -127.90 93.63
C ASP A 462 98.61 -128.16 93.16
N THR A 463 98.14 -127.21 92.31
CA THR A 463 97.16 -127.29 91.17
C THR A 463 95.61 -127.47 91.25
N ALA A 464 94.95 -126.86 90.22
CA ALA A 464 93.73 -127.24 89.44
C ALA A 464 92.28 -126.84 89.91
N LEU A 465 91.48 -126.04 89.15
CA LEU A 465 90.54 -126.29 87.99
C LEU A 465 89.06 -126.56 88.43
N THR A 466 87.93 -126.39 87.68
CA THR A 466 87.58 -126.02 86.26
C THR A 466 86.10 -125.53 86.14
N ASP A 467 85.77 -124.69 85.11
CA ASP A 467 84.49 -124.51 84.35
C ASP A 467 83.12 -124.19 85.06
N ALA A 468 82.00 -123.76 84.41
CA ALA A 468 81.59 -123.52 83.00
C ALA A 468 80.56 -122.34 82.89
N ASP A 469 80.55 -121.47 81.85
CA ASP A 469 79.69 -121.47 80.61
C ASP A 469 78.21 -121.01 80.82
N ALA A 470 77.49 -120.21 79.99
CA ALA A 470 77.66 -119.56 78.65
C ALA A 470 77.34 -118.01 78.73
N GLY A 471 76.93 -117.17 77.74
CA GLY A 471 76.44 -117.23 76.34
C GLY A 471 74.90 -117.14 76.21
N ASP A 472 74.20 -116.38 75.33
CA ASP A 472 74.50 -115.24 74.40
C ASP A 472 73.17 -114.41 74.20
N GLU A 473 72.73 -113.57 73.22
CA GLU A 473 72.97 -113.13 71.80
C GLU A 473 72.57 -111.60 71.64
N GLN A 474 71.92 -111.09 70.56
CA GLN A 474 72.40 -110.39 69.33
C GLN A 474 71.32 -109.36 68.81
N SER A 475 71.45 -108.46 67.79
CA SER A 475 72.55 -107.67 67.15
C SER A 475 72.03 -106.61 66.10
N GLU A 476 72.58 -105.38 66.11
CA GLU A 476 73.03 -104.54 64.93
C GLU A 476 72.08 -103.75 63.96
N PRO A 477 72.58 -102.77 63.13
CA PRO A 477 71.80 -101.62 62.59
C PRO A 477 72.02 -101.15 61.10
N VAL A 478 71.41 -100.01 60.72
CA VAL A 478 71.70 -99.04 59.60
C VAL A 478 71.83 -99.51 58.12
N GLY A 479 71.11 -98.84 57.19
CA GLY A 479 71.30 -98.93 55.72
C GLY A 479 70.55 -97.84 54.91
N GLN A 480 70.90 -97.64 53.63
CA GLN A 480 70.34 -96.63 52.69
C GLN A 480 69.85 -97.27 51.36
N THR A 481 69.21 -96.44 50.51
CA THR A 481 69.04 -96.44 49.02
C THR A 481 67.65 -96.68 48.41
N ASP A 482 67.11 -95.60 47.82
CA ASP A 482 66.59 -95.44 46.45
C ASP A 482 65.25 -96.06 45.92
N ASP A 483 64.75 -95.36 44.89
CA ASP A 483 63.78 -95.66 43.81
C ASP A 483 62.23 -95.44 43.90
N ASP A 484 61.77 -94.82 42.79
CA ASP A 484 60.46 -94.78 42.08
C ASP A 484 59.19 -94.00 42.55
N ALA A 485 59.00 -92.81 41.94
CA ALA A 485 57.80 -92.26 41.23
C ALA A 485 56.39 -92.15 41.92
N VAL A 486 55.39 -91.37 41.45
CA VAL A 486 55.14 -90.66 40.16
C VAL A 486 54.29 -89.35 40.39
N LEU A 487 54.33 -88.41 39.42
CA LEU A 487 53.46 -87.21 39.17
C LEU A 487 53.73 -85.93 40.01
N SER A 488 53.95 -84.71 39.49
CA SER A 488 53.53 -83.93 38.27
C SER A 488 52.09 -83.39 38.29
N ALA A 489 51.79 -82.13 37.91
CA ALA A 489 52.62 -80.94 37.56
C ALA A 489 51.72 -79.65 37.52
N LEU A 490 52.31 -78.51 37.07
CA LEU A 490 51.69 -77.21 36.64
C LEU A 490 51.42 -76.20 37.80
N GLU A 491 51.96 -74.96 37.86
CA GLU A 491 52.65 -74.08 36.87
C GLU A 491 51.77 -73.60 35.69
N GLU A 492 51.82 -72.36 35.17
CA GLU A 492 52.74 -71.21 35.37
C GLU A 492 52.06 -69.88 34.89
N SER A 493 52.69 -68.72 35.14
CA SER A 493 52.68 -67.50 34.29
C SER A 493 51.39 -66.64 34.14
N LEU A 494 51.43 -65.51 33.40
CA LEU A 494 52.08 -64.21 33.68
C LEU A 494 51.60 -63.15 32.64
N ALA A 495 51.42 -61.89 33.07
CA ALA A 495 51.34 -60.65 32.26
C ALA A 495 50.27 -60.48 31.16
N GLU A 496 49.65 -59.28 31.10
CA GLU A 496 49.80 -58.35 29.96
C GLU A 496 49.42 -56.91 30.40
N THR A 497 49.63 -55.92 29.54
CA THR A 497 49.44 -54.46 29.80
C THR A 497 48.95 -53.76 28.54
N ASP A 498 48.05 -52.76 28.65
CA ASP A 498 48.07 -51.54 27.79
C ASP A 498 46.97 -50.52 28.14
N GLY A 499 47.28 -49.24 27.92
CA GLY A 499 46.36 -48.12 27.58
C GLY A 499 45.36 -47.60 28.64
N ASP A 500 44.98 -46.32 28.67
CA ASP A 500 45.53 -45.10 28.04
C ASP A 500 45.05 -43.87 28.86
N GLY A 501 45.60 -42.67 28.67
CA GLY A 501 45.17 -41.50 29.45
C GLY A 501 45.59 -40.12 28.91
N ALA A 502 44.58 -39.27 28.65
CA ALA A 502 44.64 -37.81 28.56
C ALA A 502 43.32 -37.26 29.16
N GLU A 503 43.25 -36.21 30.00
CA GLU A 503 43.83 -34.84 29.98
C GLU A 503 43.09 -33.83 29.08
N ALA A 504 42.34 -32.95 29.78
CA ALA A 504 42.01 -31.53 29.51
C ALA A 504 41.29 -31.08 28.20
N GLY A 505 40.39 -30.10 28.35
CA GLY A 505 39.78 -29.36 27.24
C GLY A 505 38.58 -28.48 27.66
N GLU A 506 38.82 -27.26 28.17
CA GLU A 506 37.79 -26.26 28.51
C GLU A 506 37.65 -25.17 27.42
N ALA A 507 36.41 -24.80 27.09
CA ALA A 507 35.92 -23.55 26.43
C ALA A 507 34.44 -23.78 26.05
N ASP A 508 33.42 -22.97 26.36
CA ASP A 508 33.25 -21.63 26.94
C ASP A 508 33.66 -20.40 26.09
N GLY A 509 32.78 -19.39 26.09
CA GLY A 509 33.01 -17.98 25.71
C GLY A 509 33.12 -17.59 24.22
N GLY A 510 32.39 -16.55 23.79
CA GLY A 510 32.52 -15.88 22.47
C GLY A 510 31.31 -16.10 21.54
N ASP A 511 30.28 -15.24 21.44
CA ASP A 511 30.12 -13.80 21.70
C ASP A 511 30.51 -12.87 20.51
N ASP A 512 29.83 -11.71 20.43
CA ASP A 512 29.61 -10.80 19.28
C ASP A 512 30.72 -10.56 18.23
N ALA A 513 30.28 -10.37 16.97
CA ALA A 513 30.93 -9.48 15.99
C ALA A 513 29.97 -8.98 14.89
N ASP A 514 29.81 -7.67 14.77
CA ASP A 514 29.17 -6.99 13.62
C ASP A 514 29.93 -7.22 12.30
N ALA A 515 29.20 -7.16 11.17
CA ALA A 515 29.79 -7.24 9.82
C ALA A 515 29.11 -6.31 8.80
N HIS A 516 29.27 -5.00 9.03
CA HIS A 516 29.40 -3.94 8.01
C HIS A 516 28.31 -3.72 6.93
N ASP A 517 27.71 -2.53 7.00
CA ASP A 517 27.38 -1.70 5.83
C ASP A 517 28.53 -1.64 4.82
N ALA A 518 28.20 -1.68 3.53
CA ALA A 518 29.08 -1.30 2.45
C ALA A 518 28.28 -0.68 1.29
N ASP A 519 28.47 0.62 1.06
CA ASP A 519 28.00 1.31 -0.15
C ASP A 519 28.49 0.60 -1.42
N THR A 520 27.64 0.59 -2.45
CA THR A 520 28.12 0.60 -3.85
C THR A 520 27.13 1.36 -4.72
N ALA A 521 27.29 2.68 -4.78
CA ALA A 521 26.69 3.47 -5.84
C ALA A 521 27.35 3.11 -7.18
N VAL A 522 26.55 2.89 -8.21
CA VAL A 522 27.01 2.84 -9.61
C VAL A 522 26.24 3.90 -10.39
N ASP A 523 26.93 5.02 -10.61
CA ASP A 523 26.54 6.06 -11.55
C ASP A 523 27.11 5.71 -12.92
N GLU A 524 26.26 5.32 -13.87
CA GLU A 524 26.60 5.24 -15.29
C GLU A 524 25.51 5.90 -16.14
N ALA A 525 25.56 7.23 -16.22
CA ALA A 525 24.92 7.95 -17.30
C ALA A 525 25.68 7.74 -18.62
N GLN A 526 25.12 6.96 -19.55
CA GLN A 526 25.54 6.97 -20.95
C GLN A 526 24.40 7.39 -21.88
N THR A 527 24.69 8.39 -22.69
CA THR A 527 23.90 8.78 -23.86
C THR A 527 24.18 7.84 -25.01
N ASP A 528 23.14 7.39 -25.70
CA ASP A 528 23.03 7.41 -27.16
C ASP A 528 21.56 7.12 -27.54
N GLY A 529 21.02 7.62 -28.65
CA GLY A 529 21.69 8.40 -29.69
C GLY A 529 21.50 7.86 -31.11
N ASP A 530 20.44 7.12 -31.40
CA ASP A 530 20.12 6.65 -32.75
C ASP A 530 18.66 6.90 -33.13
N ALA A 531 18.36 6.84 -34.42
CA ALA A 531 17.20 7.49 -35.02
C ALA A 531 16.49 6.65 -36.11
N HIS A 532 15.43 7.26 -36.64
CA HIS A 532 14.80 6.99 -37.94
C HIS A 532 13.83 5.81 -38.09
N ASP A 533 12.83 6.11 -38.92
CA ASP A 533 11.95 5.22 -39.69
C ASP A 533 11.02 4.25 -38.91
N ALA A 534 9.82 3.93 -39.37
CA ALA A 534 8.88 4.54 -40.33
C ALA A 534 7.53 3.79 -40.14
N ASP A 535 6.56 3.99 -41.04
CA ASP A 535 5.27 3.27 -41.12
C ASP A 535 4.35 3.42 -39.88
N GLY A 536 3.16 4.02 -39.94
CA GLY A 536 2.42 4.54 -41.09
C GLY A 536 1.28 3.61 -41.49
N ASP A 537 0.14 3.72 -40.80
CA ASP A 537 -1.16 3.24 -41.26
C ASP A 537 -2.22 4.29 -40.94
N ALA A 538 -2.91 4.76 -41.99
CA ALA A 538 -3.95 5.77 -41.90
C ALA A 538 -5.22 5.24 -42.58
N GLU A 539 -5.98 4.39 -41.87
CA GLU A 539 -7.31 3.99 -42.35
C GLU A 539 -8.31 5.13 -42.15
N ALA A 540 -8.78 5.68 -43.26
CA ALA A 540 -9.91 6.59 -43.30
C ALA A 540 -11.20 5.78 -43.44
N ASP A 541 -12.04 5.77 -42.40
CA ASP A 541 -13.44 5.32 -42.53
C ASP A 541 -14.34 6.50 -42.94
N ALA A 542 -15.15 6.27 -43.97
CA ALA A 542 -15.99 7.29 -44.62
C ALA A 542 -17.31 6.68 -45.12
N GLY A 543 -18.28 6.52 -44.20
CA GLY A 543 -19.67 6.17 -44.49
C GLY A 543 -20.61 6.87 -43.50
N ALA A 544 -21.13 8.06 -43.76
CA ALA A 544 -22.18 8.39 -44.73
C ALA A 544 -23.57 7.82 -44.36
N HIS A 545 -24.45 8.70 -43.82
CA HIS A 545 -25.92 8.75 -43.95
C HIS A 545 -26.41 9.92 -43.06
N SER A 546 -26.68 11.11 -43.61
CA SER A 546 -27.92 11.53 -44.31
C SER A 546 -29.02 12.00 -43.33
N ASP A 547 -29.32 13.30 -43.33
CA ASP A 547 -30.66 13.90 -43.21
C ASP A 547 -30.57 15.44 -43.17
N ALA A 548 -31.02 16.11 -44.24
CA ALA A 548 -31.34 17.53 -44.30
C ALA A 548 -32.18 17.79 -45.56
N GLU A 549 -33.41 18.31 -45.39
CA GLU A 549 -34.32 18.59 -46.49
C GLU A 549 -34.19 20.03 -47.02
N ASP A 550 -34.48 20.18 -48.32
CA ASP A 550 -35.28 21.25 -48.95
C ASP A 550 -35.15 22.72 -48.49
N ALA A 551 -34.60 23.57 -49.36
CA ALA A 551 -34.86 25.01 -49.40
C ALA A 551 -34.56 25.62 -50.79
N THR A 552 -35.60 25.66 -51.64
CA THR A 552 -35.87 26.54 -52.80
C THR A 552 -34.88 27.66 -53.21
N GLU A 553 -34.58 27.67 -54.52
CA GLU A 553 -34.56 28.83 -55.44
C GLU A 553 -33.89 30.18 -55.05
N SER A 554 -32.81 30.53 -55.77
CA SER A 554 -32.71 31.81 -56.49
C SER A 554 -31.68 31.73 -57.64
N GLU A 555 -32.05 32.17 -58.84
CA GLU A 555 -31.13 32.30 -59.99
C GLU A 555 -30.36 33.63 -59.98
N ALA A 556 -29.23 33.67 -60.72
CA ALA A 556 -28.53 34.86 -61.20
C ALA A 556 -27.82 35.74 -60.13
N ASP A 557 -26.77 36.50 -60.44
CA ASP A 557 -26.05 36.71 -61.72
C ASP A 557 -24.54 36.41 -61.55
N ALA A 558 -23.84 36.25 -62.67
CA ALA A 558 -22.39 36.28 -62.72
C ALA A 558 -21.91 37.64 -63.24
N ASP A 559 -20.86 38.20 -62.64
CA ASP A 559 -20.01 39.18 -63.32
C ASP A 559 -18.53 38.90 -62.99
N ASP A 560 -17.66 39.33 -63.90
CA ASP A 560 -16.29 38.86 -64.04
C ASP A 560 -15.32 40.05 -64.03
N SER A 561 -14.34 40.04 -63.13
CA SER A 561 -13.26 41.04 -63.10
C SER A 561 -12.05 40.53 -62.33
N GLU A 562 -11.11 39.95 -63.08
CA GLU A 562 -9.72 39.81 -62.65
C GLU A 562 -9.00 41.18 -62.59
N ASP A 563 -7.86 41.17 -61.90
CA ASP A 563 -6.61 41.86 -62.26
C ASP A 563 -6.22 43.22 -61.63
N SER A 564 -4.94 43.30 -61.25
CA SER A 564 -4.11 44.51 -60.98
C SER A 564 -4.47 45.39 -59.75
N ASP A 565 -3.54 46.07 -59.07
CA ASP A 565 -2.06 45.99 -59.03
C ASP A 565 -1.50 46.51 -57.66
N ALA A 566 -0.18 46.63 -57.56
CA ALA A 566 0.66 46.98 -56.41
C ALA A 566 0.52 48.39 -55.77
N SER A 567 1.39 48.65 -54.76
CA SER A 567 1.67 49.91 -54.02
C SER A 567 0.59 50.38 -53.03
N GLU A 568 0.88 51.11 -51.94
CA GLU A 568 2.11 51.71 -51.39
C GLU A 568 1.95 51.74 -49.83
N ASP A 569 2.91 51.25 -49.05
CA ASP A 569 3.93 52.00 -48.26
C ASP A 569 3.43 52.86 -47.06
N ALA A 570 4.32 53.03 -46.07
CA ALA A 570 4.30 53.98 -44.95
C ALA A 570 3.12 53.96 -43.92
N THR A 571 3.35 53.30 -42.78
CA THR A 571 3.05 53.90 -41.46
C THR A 571 4.29 53.85 -40.57
N ALA A 572 4.61 54.99 -39.94
CA ALA A 572 5.82 55.17 -39.13
C ALA A 572 5.51 55.91 -37.83
N GLU A 573 6.18 55.48 -36.75
CA GLU A 573 6.55 56.24 -35.55
C GLU A 573 5.43 56.88 -34.69
N ALA A 574 5.84 57.44 -33.54
CA ALA A 574 5.05 58.04 -32.45
C ALA A 574 4.06 57.07 -31.76
N GLU A 575 4.30 56.57 -30.54
CA GLU A 575 4.65 57.28 -29.29
C GLU A 575 3.70 58.43 -28.94
N HIS A 576 2.88 58.26 -27.90
CA HIS A 576 2.97 59.14 -26.72
C HIS A 576 2.37 58.51 -25.45
N GLU A 577 2.58 59.17 -24.31
CA GLU A 577 2.29 58.68 -22.96
C GLU A 577 1.14 59.47 -22.32
N SER A 578 0.31 58.80 -21.51
CA SER A 578 -0.64 59.33 -20.50
C SER A 578 -1.28 58.08 -19.87
N GLU A 579 -1.11 57.70 -18.61
CA GLU A 579 -0.77 58.39 -17.36
C GLU A 579 -1.84 59.43 -16.92
N GLY A 580 -2.20 59.40 -15.63
CA GLY A 580 -3.49 59.86 -15.11
C GLY A 580 -4.44 58.66 -14.93
N ASP A 581 -4.52 58.00 -13.78
CA ASP A 581 -4.63 58.51 -12.40
C ASP A 581 -5.73 59.58 -12.24
N SER A 582 -6.81 59.18 -11.57
CA SER A 582 -7.92 60.03 -11.13
C SER A 582 -8.77 59.24 -10.14
N ALA A 583 -8.39 59.31 -8.86
CA ALA A 583 -9.11 58.65 -7.77
C ALA A 583 -10.47 59.31 -7.45
N ASP A 584 -11.24 58.59 -6.62
CA ASP A 584 -12.34 59.05 -5.74
C ASP A 584 -12.98 60.43 -5.98
N ARG A 585 -14.31 60.40 -6.18
CA ARG A 585 -15.17 61.36 -5.48
C ARG A 585 -16.55 60.81 -5.13
N GLU A 586 -16.80 60.75 -3.83
CA GLU A 586 -18.11 60.40 -3.26
C GLU A 586 -19.15 61.52 -3.45
N ALA A 587 -20.41 61.11 -3.34
CA ALA A 587 -21.55 61.87 -2.78
C ALA A 587 -22.11 63.07 -3.58
N PRO A 588 -23.33 63.57 -3.23
CA PRO A 588 -24.37 62.99 -2.37
C PRO A 588 -25.75 62.84 -3.05
N ALA A 589 -26.69 62.20 -2.37
CA ALA A 589 -28.12 62.31 -2.69
C ALA A 589 -28.70 63.68 -2.25
N THR A 590 -29.67 64.22 -3.00
CA THR A 590 -31.07 64.47 -2.55
C THR A 590 -31.83 65.34 -3.56
N ALA A 591 -33.01 64.87 -3.99
CA ALA A 591 -34.17 65.67 -4.38
C ALA A 591 -35.43 64.79 -4.24
#